data_AF-A0A0F9KNZ6-F1
#
_entry.id   AF-A0A0F9KNZ6-F1
#
_cell.length_a   1.000
_cell.length_b   1.000
_cell.length_c   1.000
_cell.angle_alpha   90.00
_cell.angle_beta   90.00
_cell.angle_gamma   90.00
#
_symmetry.space_group_name_H-M   'P 1'
#
loop_
_entity.id
_entity.type
_entity.pdbx_description
1 polymer ?
#
loop_
_entity_poly.entity_id
_entity_poly.type
_entity_poly.pdbx_seq_one_letter_code
_entity_poly.pdbx_strand_id
1 'polypeptide(L)'
;QWQAYYSNNIILINAYGPTEATISATLIAVTDYTGSEIPIGQPVAGLQLHILDKYLRAVPYYVSGQLYLSGKGLARGYLNDVKKTAAAFIIEPNSGVRLYKTGDKVRCTNTQEVIFLGRLDEQVKIRGYRVELPEIERHLLALPQINACAVVVRKDNSGNEQLVAFVDVGDQERASEPLIRSLAGVLPAYMVPQNVQFVDNLPCTNNGKIDRKQLSKTAQQLSSQNDFSYSAPITPLHKLLVEQFSQLLNIEQVGINDDFFMLGGHSLLAMRLVSQLSYQMQLTVPIDMLFRHRTVNGLAEAIEQLQKSNAADLQSTTLVCLQAGEQGFQPVILVAGAGGLLMIYQALVNQLDQRIPVYGLQPDLIALEPDIINSLSLTAHHYCNALIEQGVDANIHLVGHSFGSFVIHQMAQQLVQRNKAPASLLVIDTPMPNVAVLNLQDRQIAALLIANLSEFFQLHLTDDEQQLYCTLADEQQTQWLSKHLATAGYQFSARQLQALQCVYKAQLQAKVAINDELLEVPLMVIKAHDTKEFAGQLLTDDMGWRVVNPDLAAIEITGNHLSILQYQHVGAIVKQIASKYTLC
;
A
#
# COMPACT_ATOMS: atom_id res chain seq x y z
N GLN A 1 -14.53 13.88 -15.66
CA GLN A 1 -14.26 12.47 -16.02
C GLN A 1 -14.88 11.50 -15.03
N TRP A 2 -14.53 11.50 -13.72
CA TRP A 2 -15.16 10.62 -12.72
C TRP A 2 -16.70 10.70 -12.67
N GLN A 3 -17.25 11.92 -12.68
CA GLN A 3 -18.69 12.17 -12.63
C GLN A 3 -19.46 11.42 -13.74
N ALA A 4 -18.90 11.31 -14.96
CA ALA A 4 -19.53 10.61 -16.07
C ALA A 4 -19.65 9.08 -15.88
N TYR A 5 -18.80 8.48 -15.03
CA TYR A 5 -18.77 7.04 -14.80
C TYR A 5 -19.46 6.61 -13.49
N TYR A 6 -19.54 7.50 -12.51
CA TYR A 6 -19.94 7.12 -11.14
C TYR A 6 -21.05 7.97 -10.52
N SER A 7 -21.52 9.05 -11.15
CA SER A 7 -22.53 9.96 -10.56
C SER A 7 -23.85 9.26 -10.19
N ASN A 8 -24.23 8.21 -10.92
CA ASN A 8 -25.47 7.46 -10.67
C ASN A 8 -25.45 6.66 -9.35
N ASN A 9 -24.26 6.39 -8.79
CA ASN A 9 -24.09 5.53 -7.61
C ASN A 9 -23.41 6.25 -6.42
N ILE A 10 -22.93 7.50 -6.61
CA ILE A 10 -22.16 8.22 -5.59
C ILE A 10 -22.67 9.66 -5.47
N ILE A 11 -23.02 10.08 -4.26
CA ILE A 11 -23.35 11.46 -3.95
C ILE A 11 -22.09 12.19 -3.47
N LEU A 12 -21.67 13.21 -4.21
CA LEU A 12 -20.58 14.10 -3.81
C LEU A 12 -21.14 15.28 -3.02
N ILE A 13 -20.64 15.49 -1.81
CA ILE A 13 -21.05 16.60 -0.94
C ILE A 13 -19.84 17.52 -0.75
N ASN A 14 -20.00 18.80 -1.09
CA ASN A 14 -19.07 19.83 -0.67
C ASN A 14 -19.42 20.26 0.75
N ALA A 15 -18.46 20.14 1.66
CA ALA A 15 -18.62 20.48 3.08
C ALA A 15 -17.61 21.56 3.45
N TYR A 16 -18.09 22.63 4.10
CA TYR A 16 -17.24 23.71 4.58
C TYR A 16 -17.51 23.95 6.06
N GLY A 17 -16.45 24.14 6.84
CA GLY A 17 -16.55 24.60 8.21
C GLY A 17 -15.18 24.82 8.85
N PRO A 18 -14.99 25.89 9.63
CA PRO A 18 -13.85 26.00 10.52
C PRO A 18 -14.02 25.08 11.74
N THR A 19 -12.91 24.64 12.33
CA THR A 19 -12.90 23.83 13.57
C THR A 19 -13.69 24.50 14.69
N GLU A 20 -13.64 25.82 14.77
CA GLU A 20 -14.34 26.66 15.73
C GLU A 20 -15.87 26.66 15.58
N ALA A 21 -16.39 26.06 14.50
CA ALA A 21 -17.82 25.82 14.28
C ALA A 21 -18.18 24.32 14.18
N THR A 22 -17.31 23.45 14.69
CA THR A 22 -17.53 22.00 14.81
C THR A 22 -17.67 21.28 13.46
N ILE A 23 -16.51 20.97 12.87
CA ILE A 23 -16.34 20.15 11.65
C ILE A 23 -16.88 20.81 10.38
N SER A 24 -18.20 20.90 10.22
CA SER A 24 -18.84 21.41 9.01
C SER A 24 -19.98 22.35 9.38
N ALA A 25 -19.83 23.61 8.94
CA ALA A 25 -20.83 24.66 9.12
C ALA A 25 -21.85 24.66 7.98
N THR A 26 -21.47 24.24 6.78
CA THR A 26 -22.33 24.20 5.60
C THR A 26 -22.12 22.94 4.77
N LEU A 27 -23.18 22.52 4.08
CA LEU A 27 -23.19 21.35 3.20
C LEU A 27 -23.96 21.66 1.90
N ILE A 28 -23.52 21.09 0.78
CA ILE A 28 -24.29 21.04 -0.46
C ILE A 28 -23.91 19.82 -1.30
N ALA A 29 -24.90 19.15 -1.88
CA ALA A 29 -24.66 18.11 -2.88
C ALA A 29 -24.22 18.75 -4.20
N VAL A 30 -23.07 18.34 -4.71
CA VAL A 30 -22.44 18.88 -5.92
C VAL A 30 -22.24 17.81 -6.99
N THR A 31 -22.84 16.62 -6.82
CA THR A 31 -22.76 15.51 -7.78
C THR A 31 -23.08 15.92 -9.21
N ASP A 32 -24.05 16.82 -9.40
CA ASP A 32 -24.52 17.29 -10.72
C ASP A 32 -24.22 18.78 -10.95
N TYR A 33 -23.33 19.38 -10.16
CA TYR A 33 -23.04 20.81 -10.26
C TYR A 33 -22.19 21.10 -11.51
N THR A 34 -22.67 21.99 -12.38
CA THR A 34 -22.02 22.33 -13.66
C THR A 34 -21.40 23.73 -13.68
N GLY A 35 -21.53 24.50 -12.60
CA GLY A 35 -20.97 25.85 -12.50
C GLY A 35 -19.45 25.85 -12.28
N SER A 36 -18.77 26.94 -12.66
CA SER A 36 -17.32 27.10 -12.47
C SER A 36 -16.92 27.46 -11.04
N GLU A 37 -17.82 28.07 -10.27
CA GLU A 37 -17.62 28.41 -8.85
C GLU A 37 -18.48 27.48 -8.00
N ILE A 38 -17.87 26.54 -7.27
CA ILE A 38 -18.60 25.60 -6.41
C ILE A 38 -18.98 26.31 -5.09
N PRO A 39 -20.28 26.42 -4.75
CA PRO A 39 -20.71 27.05 -3.51
C PRO A 39 -20.33 26.20 -2.29
N ILE A 40 -20.17 26.86 -1.14
CA ILE A 40 -19.92 26.17 0.14
C ILE A 40 -21.19 25.57 0.75
N GLY A 41 -22.35 25.88 0.18
CA GLY A 41 -23.63 25.30 0.56
C GLY A 41 -24.40 26.08 1.61
N GLN A 42 -25.37 25.42 2.22
CA GLN A 42 -26.29 26.01 3.20
C GLN A 42 -25.90 25.63 4.64
N PRO A 43 -26.21 26.47 5.63
CA PRO A 43 -25.87 26.19 7.02
C PRO A 43 -26.51 24.89 7.51
N VAL A 44 -25.74 24.09 8.25
CA VAL A 44 -26.26 22.92 8.97
C VAL A 44 -27.14 23.34 10.14
N ALA A 45 -27.97 22.40 10.63
CA ALA A 45 -28.92 22.67 11.70
C ALA A 45 -28.24 23.31 12.94
N GLY A 46 -28.80 24.44 13.39
CA GLY A 46 -28.31 25.15 14.57
C GLY A 46 -27.15 26.12 14.33
N LEU A 47 -26.69 26.29 13.08
CA LEU A 47 -25.78 27.35 12.67
C LEU A 47 -26.46 28.34 11.72
N GLN A 48 -25.95 29.56 11.66
CA GLN A 48 -26.35 30.60 10.72
C GLN A 48 -25.13 31.30 10.15
N LEU A 49 -25.21 31.67 8.86
CA LEU A 49 -24.18 32.41 8.15
C LEU A 49 -24.52 33.90 8.14
N HIS A 50 -23.51 34.73 8.37
CA HIS A 50 -23.61 36.18 8.29
C HIS A 50 -22.50 36.71 7.40
N ILE A 51 -22.82 37.41 6.33
CA ILE A 51 -21.82 38.00 5.43
C ILE A 51 -21.81 39.50 5.68
N LEU A 52 -20.78 39.97 6.38
CA LEU A 52 -20.75 41.31 6.96
C LEU A 52 -19.59 42.15 6.43
N ASP A 53 -19.79 43.46 6.41
CA ASP A 53 -18.72 44.44 6.17
C ASP A 53 -17.89 44.71 7.45
N LYS A 54 -16.91 45.61 7.35
CA LYS A 54 -16.03 45.98 8.48
C LYS A 54 -16.74 46.67 9.65
N TYR A 55 -18.00 47.08 9.47
CA TYR A 55 -18.85 47.69 10.48
C TYR A 55 -19.93 46.71 10.99
N LEU A 56 -19.80 45.41 10.69
CA LEU A 56 -20.75 44.34 11.04
C LEU A 56 -22.14 44.51 10.42
N ARG A 57 -22.25 45.19 9.27
CA ARG A 57 -23.50 45.32 8.52
C ARG A 57 -23.57 44.28 7.42
N ALA A 58 -24.75 43.70 7.21
CA ALA A 58 -24.96 42.75 6.11
C ALA A 58 -24.65 43.40 4.75
N VAL A 59 -23.92 42.69 3.90
CA VAL A 59 -23.62 43.15 2.53
C VAL A 59 -24.73 42.74 1.55
N PRO A 60 -25.00 43.51 0.49
CA PRO A 60 -25.94 43.11 -0.56
C PRO A 60 -25.48 41.86 -1.33
N TYR A 61 -26.41 41.23 -2.08
CA TYR A 61 -26.06 40.16 -3.02
C TYR A 61 -24.96 40.62 -3.99
N TYR A 62 -24.08 39.67 -4.34
CA TYR A 62 -22.90 39.84 -5.17
C TYR A 62 -21.79 40.76 -4.63
N VAL A 63 -21.97 41.39 -3.46
CA VAL A 63 -20.91 42.13 -2.78
C VAL A 63 -20.10 41.17 -1.91
N SER A 64 -18.77 41.24 -2.02
CA SER A 64 -17.90 40.42 -1.16
C SER A 64 -17.87 40.97 0.26
N GLY A 65 -18.06 40.11 1.25
CA GLY A 65 -17.92 40.42 2.67
C GLY A 65 -17.12 39.37 3.42
N GLN A 66 -16.97 39.57 4.73
CA GLN A 66 -16.37 38.58 5.62
C GLN A 66 -17.46 37.64 6.13
N LEU A 67 -17.18 36.33 6.14
CA LEU A 67 -18.08 35.33 6.71
C LEU A 67 -17.96 35.30 8.24
N TYR A 68 -19.10 35.34 8.90
CA TYR A 68 -19.26 35.10 10.34
C TYR A 68 -20.26 33.97 10.55
N LEU A 69 -20.06 33.21 11.62
CA LEU A 69 -20.93 32.10 12.01
C LEU A 69 -21.55 32.39 13.36
N SER A 70 -22.82 32.05 13.54
CA SER A 70 -23.51 32.08 14.84
C SER A 70 -24.25 30.78 15.10
N GLY A 71 -24.57 30.53 16.37
CA GLY A 71 -25.45 29.42 16.76
C GLY A 71 -24.76 28.37 17.65
N LYS A 72 -25.43 27.23 17.81
CA LYS A 72 -25.05 26.19 18.80
C LYS A 72 -23.80 25.41 18.42
N GLY A 73 -23.42 25.38 17.15
CA GLY A 73 -22.21 24.69 16.67
C GLY A 73 -20.89 25.43 16.98
N LEU A 74 -20.95 26.65 17.54
CA LEU A 74 -19.75 27.39 17.89
C LEU A 74 -19.02 26.77 19.08
N ALA A 75 -17.70 26.68 18.97
CA ALA A 75 -16.83 26.29 20.07
C ALA A 75 -16.91 27.31 21.22
N ARG A 76 -16.63 26.83 22.45
CA ARG A 76 -16.57 27.68 23.65
C ARG A 76 -15.47 28.75 23.56
N GLY A 77 -14.37 28.44 22.90
CA GLY A 77 -13.20 29.31 22.75
C GLY A 77 -11.93 28.50 22.57
N TYR A 78 -10.79 29.17 22.60
CA TYR A 78 -9.48 28.54 22.64
C TYR A 78 -9.09 28.21 24.08
N LEU A 79 -8.58 26.99 24.30
CA LEU A 79 -8.21 26.51 25.64
C LEU A 79 -7.14 27.43 26.25
N ASN A 80 -7.42 27.96 27.44
CA ASN A 80 -6.53 28.84 28.21
C ASN A 80 -6.07 30.13 27.50
N ASP A 81 -6.73 30.53 26.40
CA ASP A 81 -6.39 31.76 25.66
C ASP A 81 -7.62 32.67 25.52
N VAL A 82 -7.88 33.42 26.60
CA VAL A 82 -9.01 34.34 26.68
C VAL A 82 -8.89 35.49 25.68
N LYS A 83 -7.66 35.98 25.43
CA LYS A 83 -7.42 37.08 24.49
C LYS A 83 -7.76 36.67 23.05
N LYS A 84 -7.25 35.52 22.60
CA LYS A 84 -7.56 34.98 21.27
C LYS A 84 -9.04 34.62 21.15
N THR A 85 -9.65 34.10 22.22
CA THR A 85 -11.09 33.81 22.24
C THR A 85 -11.92 35.07 22.05
N ALA A 86 -11.65 36.13 22.80
CA ALA A 86 -12.38 37.39 22.69
C ALA A 86 -12.19 38.08 21.32
N ALA A 87 -11.01 37.91 20.70
CA ALA A 87 -10.74 38.45 19.37
C ALA A 87 -11.47 37.68 18.25
N ALA A 88 -11.64 36.36 18.39
CA ALA A 88 -12.25 35.51 17.36
C ALA A 88 -13.77 35.33 17.54
N PHE A 89 -14.25 35.30 18.79
CA PHE A 89 -15.66 35.14 19.14
C PHE A 89 -16.20 36.44 19.73
N ILE A 90 -16.75 37.27 18.86
CA ILE A 90 -17.28 38.60 19.20
C ILE A 90 -18.77 38.53 19.52
N ILE A 91 -19.28 39.60 20.14
CA ILE A 91 -20.72 39.82 20.33
C ILE A 91 -21.16 40.89 19.34
N GLU A 92 -22.16 40.59 18.51
CA GLU A 92 -22.74 41.58 17.61
C GLU A 92 -23.43 42.67 18.45
N PRO A 93 -23.09 43.97 18.26
CA PRO A 93 -23.50 45.01 19.19
C PRO A 93 -25.02 45.24 19.33
N ASN A 94 -25.80 45.01 18.27
CA ASN A 94 -27.23 45.38 18.26
C ASN A 94 -28.15 44.24 18.73
N SER A 95 -27.79 43.00 18.42
CA SER A 95 -28.56 41.78 18.68
C SER A 95 -28.03 41.00 19.88
N GLY A 96 -26.80 41.27 20.32
CA GLY A 96 -26.14 40.49 21.37
C GLY A 96 -25.75 39.08 20.95
N VAL A 97 -25.89 38.73 19.67
CA VAL A 97 -25.59 37.39 19.15
C VAL A 97 -24.08 37.16 19.15
N ARG A 98 -23.66 35.98 19.63
CA ARG A 98 -22.26 35.55 19.56
C ARG A 98 -21.89 35.12 18.14
N LEU A 99 -20.91 35.79 17.57
CA LEU A 99 -20.37 35.55 16.23
C LEU A 99 -18.95 35.01 16.30
N TYR A 100 -18.66 33.95 15.55
CA TYR A 100 -17.29 33.56 15.23
C TYR A 100 -16.85 34.23 13.93
N LYS A 101 -15.73 34.97 13.99
CA LYS A 101 -15.09 35.64 12.87
C LYS A 101 -14.19 34.65 12.11
N THR A 102 -14.67 34.13 10.98
CA THR A 102 -13.98 33.03 10.27
C THR A 102 -12.66 33.43 9.62
N GLY A 103 -12.50 34.73 9.29
CA GLY A 103 -11.41 35.22 8.43
C GLY A 103 -11.60 34.93 6.94
N ASP A 104 -12.70 34.28 6.54
CA ASP A 104 -12.98 33.95 5.15
C ASP A 104 -13.72 35.09 4.43
N LYS A 105 -13.32 35.33 3.17
CA LYS A 105 -13.98 36.25 2.25
C LYS A 105 -14.94 35.45 1.38
N VAL A 106 -16.20 35.86 1.36
CA VAL A 106 -17.26 35.18 0.62
C VAL A 106 -18.15 36.18 -0.09
N ARG A 107 -18.99 35.69 -0.99
CA ARG A 107 -20.04 36.45 -1.67
C ARG A 107 -21.29 35.59 -1.76
N CYS A 108 -22.45 36.16 -1.49
CA CYS A 108 -23.73 35.48 -1.70
C CYS A 108 -24.37 35.91 -3.03
N THR A 109 -24.84 34.96 -3.82
CA THR A 109 -25.57 35.20 -5.07
C THR A 109 -27.05 35.52 -4.79
N ASN A 110 -27.79 35.96 -5.80
CA ASN A 110 -29.25 36.15 -5.70
C ASN A 110 -30.03 34.83 -5.51
N THR A 111 -29.43 33.70 -5.86
CA THR A 111 -29.92 32.33 -5.58
C THR A 111 -29.62 31.86 -4.16
N GLN A 112 -29.08 32.74 -3.31
CA GLN A 112 -28.65 32.46 -1.93
C GLN A 112 -27.49 31.46 -1.81
N GLU A 113 -26.74 31.26 -2.90
CA GLU A 113 -25.54 30.44 -2.88
C GLU A 113 -24.37 31.25 -2.33
N VAL A 114 -23.60 30.67 -1.42
CA VAL A 114 -22.42 31.33 -0.85
C VAL A 114 -21.17 30.81 -1.57
N ILE A 115 -20.47 31.71 -2.24
CA ILE A 115 -19.23 31.42 -2.96
C ILE A 115 -18.04 31.84 -2.10
N PHE A 116 -17.09 30.93 -1.93
CA PHE A 116 -15.84 31.18 -1.24
C PHE A 116 -14.83 31.89 -2.16
N LEU A 117 -14.30 33.04 -1.72
CA LEU A 117 -13.40 33.87 -2.51
C LEU A 117 -11.94 33.85 -2.00
N GLY A 118 -11.67 33.17 -0.90
CA GLY A 118 -10.36 33.12 -0.24
C GLY A 118 -10.39 33.64 1.19
N ARG A 119 -9.21 33.91 1.75
CA ARG A 119 -9.06 34.42 3.12
C ARG A 119 -8.71 35.92 3.14
N LEU A 120 -9.06 36.56 4.24
CA LEU A 120 -8.70 37.96 4.53
C LEU A 120 -7.38 38.07 5.29
N ASP A 121 -6.95 36.99 5.95
CA ASP A 121 -5.66 36.87 6.62
C ASP A 121 -4.64 36.12 5.75
N GLU A 122 -3.40 36.04 6.23
CA GLU A 122 -2.27 35.39 5.53
C GLU A 122 -2.28 33.85 5.67
N GLN A 123 -3.38 33.25 6.14
CA GLN A 123 -3.47 31.81 6.34
C GLN A 123 -3.68 31.10 5.00
N VAL A 124 -2.91 30.03 4.79
CA VAL A 124 -2.91 29.27 3.54
C VAL A 124 -3.39 27.84 3.77
N LYS A 125 -4.06 27.27 2.76
CA LYS A 125 -4.53 25.88 2.78
C LYS A 125 -3.64 25.00 1.92
N ILE A 126 -2.58 24.46 2.52
CA ILE A 126 -1.64 23.62 1.80
C ILE A 126 -2.08 22.17 1.92
N ARG A 127 -2.46 21.55 0.79
CA ARG A 127 -2.84 20.13 0.72
C ARG A 127 -3.96 19.75 1.71
N GLY A 128 -4.92 20.67 1.92
CA GLY A 128 -6.04 20.50 2.87
C GLY A 128 -5.72 20.88 4.32
N TYR A 129 -4.44 21.12 4.66
CA TYR A 129 -4.04 21.57 5.99
C TYR A 129 -4.08 23.09 6.10
N ARG A 130 -4.59 23.59 7.23
CA ARG A 130 -4.50 25.00 7.60
C ARG A 130 -3.10 25.26 8.14
N VAL A 131 -2.33 26.10 7.44
CA VAL A 131 -0.95 26.42 7.79
C VAL A 131 -0.84 27.91 8.14
N GLU A 132 -0.33 28.21 9.32
CA GLU A 132 0.00 29.55 9.77
C GLU A 132 1.47 29.83 9.39
N LEU A 133 1.71 30.58 8.31
CA LEU A 133 3.08 30.94 7.90
C LEU A 133 3.91 31.58 9.05
N PRO A 134 3.34 32.45 9.90
CA PRO A 134 4.08 33.01 11.04
C PRO A 134 4.52 31.99 12.10
N GLU A 135 3.90 30.80 12.17
CA GLU A 135 4.34 29.73 13.06
C GLU A 135 5.67 29.14 12.56
N ILE A 136 5.77 28.88 11.26
CA ILE A 136 7.00 28.41 10.61
C ILE A 136 8.10 29.48 10.76
N GLU A 137 7.78 30.74 10.50
CA GLU A 137 8.70 31.88 10.67
C GLU A 137 9.22 31.96 12.12
N ARG A 138 8.38 31.73 13.13
CA ARG A 138 8.80 31.73 14.54
C ARG A 138 9.80 30.62 14.84
N HIS A 139 9.60 29.42 14.30
CA HIS A 139 10.55 28.31 14.47
C HIS A 139 11.87 28.55 13.73
N LEU A 140 11.84 29.18 12.55
CA LEU A 140 13.04 29.61 11.84
C LEU A 140 13.82 30.66 12.64
N LEU A 141 13.15 31.71 13.14
CA LEU A 141 13.77 32.77 13.96
C LEU A 141 14.30 32.28 15.31
N ALA A 142 13.90 31.11 15.77
CA ALA A 142 14.46 30.50 16.98
C ALA A 142 15.84 29.87 16.76
N LEU A 143 16.27 29.70 15.49
CA LEU A 143 17.59 29.16 15.16
C LEU A 143 18.66 30.26 15.24
N PRO A 144 19.79 30.04 15.93
CA PRO A 144 20.80 31.08 16.16
C PRO A 144 21.38 31.71 14.89
N GLN A 145 21.41 30.96 13.79
CA GLN A 145 21.98 31.41 12.52
C GLN A 145 21.02 32.26 11.65
N ILE A 146 19.76 32.46 12.04
CA ILE A 146 18.78 33.21 11.25
C ILE A 146 18.61 34.64 11.78
N ASN A 147 18.96 35.63 10.96
CA ASN A 147 18.77 37.05 11.29
C ASN A 147 17.35 37.52 10.98
N ALA A 148 16.80 37.09 9.84
CA ALA A 148 15.44 37.39 9.44
C ALA A 148 14.89 36.28 8.52
N CYS A 149 13.58 36.07 8.52
CA CYS A 149 12.94 35.16 7.58
C CYS A 149 11.53 35.60 7.18
N ALA A 150 11.07 35.08 6.04
CA ALA A 150 9.68 35.16 5.61
C ALA A 150 9.31 33.87 4.87
N VAL A 151 8.11 33.35 5.11
CA VAL A 151 7.61 32.17 4.40
C VAL A 151 6.46 32.57 3.49
N VAL A 152 6.48 32.07 2.25
CA VAL A 152 5.44 32.30 1.25
C VAL A 152 5.05 30.99 0.56
N VAL A 153 3.91 31.03 -0.15
CA VAL A 153 3.44 29.90 -0.96
C VAL A 153 3.71 30.18 -2.44
N ARG A 154 4.30 29.21 -3.13
CA ARG A 154 4.37 29.17 -4.60
C ARG A 154 3.46 28.06 -5.13
N LYS A 155 3.10 28.16 -6.41
CA LYS A 155 2.52 27.04 -7.15
C LYS A 155 3.59 26.46 -8.06
N ASP A 156 3.73 25.14 -8.11
CA ASP A 156 4.59 24.48 -9.09
C ASP A 156 3.91 24.40 -10.48
N ASN A 157 4.62 23.86 -11.47
CA ASN A 157 4.12 23.71 -12.84
C ASN A 157 2.87 22.82 -12.95
N SER A 158 2.62 21.99 -11.94
CA SER A 158 1.46 21.11 -11.83
C SER A 158 0.29 21.78 -11.06
N GLY A 159 0.48 23.03 -10.63
CA GLY A 159 -0.52 23.81 -9.89
C GLY A 159 -0.56 23.52 -8.39
N ASN A 160 0.35 22.70 -7.86
CA ASN A 160 0.39 22.35 -6.44
C ASN A 160 1.04 23.45 -5.61
N GLU A 161 0.49 23.69 -4.42
CA GLU A 161 1.03 24.66 -3.47
C GLU A 161 2.23 24.10 -2.69
N GLN A 162 3.31 24.88 -2.66
CA GLN A 162 4.58 24.58 -1.98
C GLN A 162 5.01 25.75 -1.08
N LEU A 163 5.64 25.43 0.04
CA LEU A 163 6.21 26.41 0.97
C LEU A 163 7.63 26.78 0.55
N VAL A 164 7.90 28.07 0.45
CA VAL A 164 9.24 28.64 0.23
C VAL A 164 9.59 29.54 1.41
N ALA A 165 10.71 29.24 2.07
CA ALA A 165 11.28 30.07 3.11
C ALA A 165 12.39 30.95 2.53
N PHE A 166 12.27 32.26 2.68
CA PHE A 166 13.34 33.20 2.44
C PHE A 166 14.04 33.48 3.76
N VAL A 167 15.35 33.27 3.82
CA VAL A 167 16.15 33.37 5.04
C VAL A 167 17.36 34.25 4.83
N ASP A 168 17.62 35.13 5.79
CA ASP A 168 18.85 35.90 5.91
C ASP A 168 19.66 35.32 7.07
N VAL A 169 20.90 34.94 6.78
CA VAL A 169 21.85 34.35 7.73
C VAL A 169 23.10 35.23 7.94
N GLY A 170 23.14 36.42 7.36
CA GLY A 170 24.32 37.29 7.34
C GLY A 170 25.55 36.60 6.75
N ASP A 171 26.66 36.66 7.47
CA ASP A 171 27.95 36.04 7.08
C ASP A 171 28.06 34.55 7.45
N GLN A 172 26.99 33.94 7.98
CA GLN A 172 26.98 32.51 8.31
C GLN A 172 26.88 31.64 7.05
N GLU A 173 27.23 30.35 7.21
CA GLU A 173 27.16 29.38 6.12
C GLU A 173 25.72 29.17 5.61
N ARG A 174 25.55 29.25 4.28
CA ARG A 174 24.26 29.06 3.61
C ARG A 174 24.00 27.58 3.36
N ALA A 175 23.48 26.90 4.38
CA ALA A 175 23.12 25.49 4.30
C ALA A 175 21.62 25.29 4.60
N SER A 176 20.86 24.80 3.62
CA SER A 176 19.41 24.58 3.75
C SER A 176 19.07 23.29 4.52
N GLU A 177 19.86 22.23 4.37
CA GLU A 177 19.62 20.93 5.02
C GLU A 177 19.53 21.00 6.55
N PRO A 178 20.45 21.68 7.27
CA PRO A 178 20.36 21.79 8.74
C PRO A 178 19.12 22.54 9.21
N LEU A 179 18.67 23.55 8.45
CA LEU A 179 17.46 24.32 8.75
C LEU A 179 16.21 23.43 8.61
N ILE A 180 16.12 22.71 7.48
CA ILE A 180 15.00 21.78 7.20
C ILE A 180 14.95 20.67 8.24
N ARG A 181 16.10 20.07 8.60
CA ARG A 181 16.17 19.04 9.65
C ARG A 181 15.70 19.57 11.01
N SER A 182 16.10 20.78 11.37
CA SER A 182 15.69 21.41 12.63
C SER A 182 14.18 21.66 12.67
N LEU A 183 13.59 22.17 11.58
CA LEU A 183 12.14 22.34 11.47
C LEU A 183 11.38 21.01 11.52
N ALA A 184 11.88 19.98 10.85
CA ALA A 184 11.26 18.66 10.83
C ALA A 184 11.20 17.98 12.22
N GLY A 185 12.04 18.40 13.17
CA GLY A 185 11.99 17.91 14.55
C GLY A 185 10.89 18.54 15.43
N VAL A 186 10.33 19.69 15.01
CA VAL A 186 9.39 20.48 15.83
C VAL A 186 8.07 20.82 15.13
N LEU A 187 8.03 20.72 13.80
CA LEU A 187 6.86 20.98 12.98
C LEU A 187 6.35 19.69 12.31
N PRO A 188 5.02 19.55 12.12
CA PRO A 188 4.47 18.52 11.25
C PRO A 188 5.07 18.61 9.84
N ALA A 189 5.24 17.45 9.17
CA ALA A 189 5.89 17.36 7.86
C ALA A 189 5.30 18.29 6.78
N TYR A 190 4.00 18.58 6.83
CA TYR A 190 3.33 19.47 5.87
C TYR A 190 3.61 20.97 6.11
N MET A 191 4.17 21.35 7.27
CA MET A 191 4.58 22.73 7.59
C MET A 191 6.06 22.99 7.31
N VAL A 192 6.85 21.95 6.99
CA VAL A 192 8.28 22.10 6.69
C VAL A 192 8.44 22.63 5.25
N PRO A 193 9.12 23.77 5.04
CA PRO A 193 9.35 24.32 3.71
C PRO A 193 10.14 23.36 2.80
N GLN A 194 9.71 23.24 1.53
CA GLN A 194 10.44 22.43 0.54
C GLN A 194 11.61 23.20 -0.09
N ASN A 195 11.54 24.53 -0.09
CA ASN A 195 12.58 25.36 -0.68
C ASN A 195 13.03 26.41 0.33
N VAL A 196 14.35 26.52 0.52
CA VAL A 196 14.97 27.57 1.33
C VAL A 196 15.81 28.45 0.40
N GLN A 197 15.50 29.74 0.35
CA GLN A 197 16.17 30.73 -0.46
C GLN A 197 16.94 31.69 0.44
N PHE A 198 18.26 31.71 0.29
CA PHE A 198 19.12 32.62 1.04
C PHE A 198 19.10 34.00 0.39
N VAL A 199 18.80 35.03 1.17
CA VAL A 199 18.78 36.42 0.74
C VAL A 199 19.65 37.27 1.65
N ASP A 200 20.33 38.26 1.09
CA ASP A 200 21.15 39.18 1.89
C ASP A 200 20.28 40.10 2.75
N ASN A 201 19.07 40.43 2.29
CA ASN A 201 18.06 41.19 3.01
C ASN A 201 16.66 40.83 2.49
N LEU A 202 15.68 40.79 3.39
CA LEU A 202 14.27 40.66 2.98
C LEU A 202 13.77 41.97 2.35
N PRO A 203 13.07 41.90 1.21
CA PRO A 203 12.49 43.10 0.60
C PRO A 203 11.45 43.70 1.54
N CYS A 204 11.46 45.01 1.69
CA CYS A 204 10.52 45.76 2.50
C CYS A 204 9.72 46.75 1.64
N THR A 205 8.44 46.91 1.97
CA THR A 205 7.58 47.99 1.47
C THR A 205 8.09 49.36 1.93
N ASN A 206 7.62 50.44 1.32
CA ASN A 206 7.94 51.82 1.71
C ASN A 206 7.63 52.16 3.19
N ASN A 207 6.84 51.33 3.87
CA ASN A 207 6.49 51.47 5.29
C ASN A 207 7.36 50.59 6.21
N GLY A 208 8.45 50.00 5.72
CA GLY A 208 9.37 49.17 6.50
C GLY A 208 8.84 47.78 6.88
N LYS A 209 7.73 47.33 6.28
CA LYS A 209 7.19 45.96 6.46
C LYS A 209 7.70 45.05 5.34
N ILE A 210 7.95 43.77 5.63
CA ILE A 210 8.31 42.75 4.63
C ILE A 210 7.33 42.77 3.45
N ASP A 211 7.84 42.89 2.22
CA ASP A 211 7.06 42.85 0.99
C ASP A 211 6.83 41.40 0.53
N ARG A 212 5.84 40.76 1.14
CA ARG A 212 5.43 39.39 0.79
C ARG A 212 4.94 39.24 -0.65
N LYS A 213 4.45 40.32 -1.28
CA LYS A 213 4.02 40.27 -2.69
C LYS A 213 5.21 40.13 -3.61
N GLN A 214 6.29 40.86 -3.33
CA GLN A 214 7.55 40.72 -4.06
C GLN A 214 8.14 39.33 -3.85
N LEU A 215 8.22 38.84 -2.61
CA LEU A 215 8.71 37.50 -2.31
C LEU A 215 7.89 36.40 -3.00
N SER A 216 6.57 36.53 -3.04
CA SER A 216 5.69 35.58 -3.74
C SER A 216 5.97 35.56 -5.25
N LYS A 217 6.23 36.72 -5.86
CA LYS A 217 6.63 36.79 -7.29
C LYS A 217 8.00 36.15 -7.51
N THR A 218 8.98 36.43 -6.66
CA THR A 218 10.29 35.80 -6.72
C THR A 218 10.18 34.28 -6.58
N ALA A 219 9.38 33.80 -5.64
CA ALA A 219 9.14 32.38 -5.43
C ALA A 219 8.50 31.68 -6.64
N GLN A 220 7.65 32.40 -7.41
CA GLN A 220 7.05 31.90 -8.65
C GLN A 220 8.04 31.86 -9.82
N GLN A 221 9.11 32.65 -9.77
CA GLN A 221 10.16 32.70 -10.79
C GLN A 221 11.30 31.70 -10.56
N LEU A 222 11.33 31.05 -9.39
CA LEU A 222 12.29 29.98 -9.12
C LEU A 222 12.03 28.83 -10.11
N SER A 223 12.96 28.62 -11.04
CA SER A 223 12.97 27.43 -11.89
C SER A 223 12.98 26.19 -11.00
N SER A 224 12.17 25.18 -11.34
CA SER A 224 12.17 23.88 -10.66
C SER A 224 13.48 23.09 -10.83
N GLN A 225 14.50 23.70 -11.41
CA GLN A 225 15.86 23.17 -11.51
C GLN A 225 16.56 23.47 -10.20
N ASN A 226 16.44 22.54 -9.26
CA ASN A 226 17.42 22.45 -8.18
C ASN A 226 18.76 22.09 -8.83
N ASP A 227 19.80 22.90 -8.60
CA ASP A 227 21.20 22.61 -8.91
C ASP A 227 21.73 21.47 -8.03
N PHE A 228 21.11 20.28 -8.08
CA PHE A 228 21.74 19.08 -7.59
C PHE A 228 22.67 18.56 -8.68
N SER A 229 23.95 18.35 -8.34
CA SER A 229 24.92 17.72 -9.22
C SER A 229 24.37 16.37 -9.69
N TYR A 230 23.90 16.31 -10.94
CA TYR A 230 23.33 15.10 -11.52
C TYR A 230 24.27 13.91 -11.28
N SER A 231 23.73 12.93 -10.55
CA SER A 231 24.43 11.70 -10.21
C SER A 231 23.66 10.55 -10.85
N ALA A 232 24.31 9.88 -11.79
CA ALA A 232 23.68 8.85 -12.61
C ALA A 232 23.29 7.60 -11.77
N PRO A 233 22.24 6.86 -12.18
CA PRO A 233 21.86 5.62 -11.52
C PRO A 233 22.98 4.57 -11.56
N ILE A 234 23.28 3.97 -10.40
CA ILE A 234 24.41 3.04 -10.21
C ILE A 234 23.96 1.58 -10.34
N THR A 235 22.73 1.26 -9.93
CA THR A 235 22.17 -0.10 -9.96
C THR A 235 20.84 -0.16 -10.72
N PRO A 236 20.35 -1.36 -11.13
CA PRO A 236 19.04 -1.49 -11.76
C PRO A 236 17.89 -0.93 -10.91
N LEU A 237 17.99 -1.07 -9.58
CA LEU A 237 17.03 -0.48 -8.64
C LEU A 237 17.06 1.04 -8.68
N HIS A 238 18.25 1.67 -8.70
CA HIS A 238 18.36 3.11 -8.89
C HIS A 238 17.73 3.56 -10.21
N LYS A 239 17.97 2.82 -11.29
CA LYS A 239 17.41 3.15 -12.61
C LYS A 239 15.88 3.10 -12.59
N LEU A 240 15.29 2.05 -12.02
CA LEU A 240 13.85 1.92 -11.86
C LEU A 240 13.26 3.06 -11.01
N LEU A 241 13.90 3.40 -9.88
CA LEU A 241 13.44 4.48 -9.01
C LEU A 241 13.54 5.85 -9.69
N VAL A 242 14.62 6.14 -10.42
CA VAL A 242 14.77 7.35 -11.23
C VAL A 242 13.66 7.44 -12.29
N GLU A 243 13.38 6.34 -12.99
CA GLU A 243 12.31 6.28 -14.00
C GLU A 243 10.93 6.55 -13.37
N GLN A 244 10.63 5.95 -12.22
CA GLN A 244 9.35 6.16 -11.52
C GLN A 244 9.21 7.59 -10.98
N PHE A 245 10.28 8.17 -10.41
CA PHE A 245 10.28 9.56 -9.95
C PHE A 245 10.05 10.51 -11.13
N SER A 246 10.80 10.32 -12.22
CA SER A 246 10.69 11.13 -13.44
C SER A 246 9.26 11.11 -14.01
N GLN A 247 8.66 9.92 -14.13
CA GLN A 247 7.30 9.77 -14.66
C GLN A 247 6.23 10.39 -13.76
N LEU A 248 6.31 10.18 -12.44
CA LEU A 248 5.30 10.67 -11.51
C LEU A 248 5.37 12.18 -11.28
N LEU A 249 6.58 12.74 -11.30
CA LEU A 249 6.83 14.16 -11.05
C LEU A 249 6.84 14.99 -12.34
N ASN A 250 6.85 14.33 -13.50
CA ASN A 250 6.95 14.94 -14.83
C ASN A 250 8.22 15.80 -14.96
N ILE A 251 9.37 15.21 -14.62
CA ILE A 251 10.70 15.85 -14.64
C ILE A 251 11.64 15.03 -15.52
N GLU A 252 12.34 15.68 -16.45
CA GLU A 252 13.19 15.00 -17.44
C GLU A 252 14.43 14.32 -16.85
N GLN A 253 15.04 14.89 -15.81
CA GLN A 253 16.23 14.33 -15.15
C GLN A 253 16.06 14.32 -13.63
N VAL A 254 16.22 13.13 -13.05
CA VAL A 254 16.24 12.89 -11.59
C VAL A 254 17.58 12.22 -11.26
N GLY A 255 18.36 12.85 -10.40
CA GLY A 255 19.59 12.31 -9.84
C GLY A 255 19.33 11.38 -8.66
N ILE A 256 20.28 10.48 -8.37
CA ILE A 256 20.11 9.50 -7.28
C ILE A 256 19.99 10.14 -5.89
N ASN A 257 20.46 11.36 -5.70
CA ASN A 257 20.40 12.08 -4.42
C ASN A 257 19.23 13.06 -4.34
N ASP A 258 18.38 13.11 -5.36
CA ASP A 258 17.27 14.05 -5.38
C ASP A 258 16.14 13.55 -4.47
N ASP A 259 15.68 14.45 -3.58
CA ASP A 259 14.58 14.18 -2.67
C ASP A 259 13.22 14.26 -3.39
N PHE A 260 12.45 13.18 -3.31
CA PHE A 260 11.13 13.04 -3.93
C PHE A 260 10.18 14.20 -3.63
N PHE A 261 10.15 14.67 -2.39
CA PHE A 261 9.26 15.74 -1.94
C PHE A 261 9.78 17.12 -2.34
N MET A 262 11.10 17.28 -2.43
CA MET A 262 11.72 18.52 -2.96
C MET A 262 11.49 18.67 -4.46
N LEU A 263 11.43 17.56 -5.19
CA LEU A 263 11.07 17.53 -6.59
C LEU A 263 9.55 17.71 -6.86
N GLY A 264 8.74 17.99 -5.83
CA GLY A 264 7.30 18.24 -5.96
C GLY A 264 6.41 17.04 -5.60
N GLY A 265 7.00 15.97 -5.08
CA GLY A 265 6.28 14.83 -4.53
C GLY A 265 5.35 15.22 -3.37
N HIS A 266 4.23 14.51 -3.27
CA HIS A 266 3.26 14.65 -2.19
C HIS A 266 2.62 13.31 -1.87
N SER A 267 1.84 13.21 -0.79
CA SER A 267 1.33 11.93 -0.26
C SER A 267 0.58 11.07 -1.28
N LEU A 268 -0.15 11.68 -2.22
CA LEU A 268 -0.83 10.94 -3.29
C LEU A 268 0.16 10.38 -4.33
N LEU A 269 1.17 11.16 -4.74
CA LEU A 269 2.23 10.65 -5.62
C LEU A 269 3.11 9.63 -4.90
N ALA A 270 3.35 9.80 -3.60
CA ALA A 270 4.02 8.82 -2.75
C ALA A 270 3.24 7.50 -2.68
N MET A 271 1.92 7.55 -2.49
CA MET A 271 1.06 6.36 -2.53
C MET A 271 1.12 5.66 -3.89
N ARG A 272 1.08 6.43 -4.99
CA ARG A 272 1.20 5.88 -6.35
C ARG A 272 2.56 5.24 -6.58
N LEU A 273 3.63 5.93 -6.23
CA LEU A 273 5.01 5.44 -6.30
C LEU A 273 5.14 4.12 -5.54
N VAL A 274 4.76 4.11 -4.26
CA VAL A 274 4.88 2.93 -3.41
C VAL A 274 4.03 1.77 -3.93
N SER A 275 2.82 2.05 -4.44
CA SER A 275 1.97 1.02 -5.06
C SER A 275 2.59 0.46 -6.34
N GLN A 276 3.19 1.30 -7.20
CA GLN A 276 3.85 0.88 -8.44
C GLN A 276 5.11 0.07 -8.14
N LEU A 277 5.93 0.52 -7.20
CA LEU A 277 7.10 -0.21 -6.74
C LEU A 277 6.71 -1.55 -6.13
N SER A 278 5.66 -1.59 -5.30
CA SER A 278 5.20 -2.83 -4.70
C SER A 278 4.69 -3.83 -5.74
N TYR A 279 3.99 -3.33 -6.77
CA TYR A 279 3.54 -4.14 -7.90
C TYR A 279 4.70 -4.67 -8.75
N GLN A 280 5.66 -3.82 -9.12
CA GLN A 280 6.77 -4.18 -10.00
C GLN A 280 7.81 -5.07 -9.31
N MET A 281 8.05 -4.86 -8.03
CA MET A 281 9.07 -5.60 -7.25
C MET A 281 8.48 -6.81 -6.52
N GLN A 282 7.15 -7.00 -6.57
CA GLN A 282 6.43 -7.99 -5.77
C GLN A 282 6.81 -7.96 -4.27
N LEU A 283 7.08 -6.76 -3.76
CA LEU A 283 7.55 -6.52 -2.41
C LEU A 283 6.62 -5.51 -1.74
N THR A 284 6.09 -5.81 -0.55
CA THR A 284 5.32 -4.81 0.19
C THR A 284 6.24 -3.69 0.65
N VAL A 285 6.26 -2.58 -0.08
CA VAL A 285 7.02 -1.38 0.31
C VAL A 285 6.13 -0.53 1.22
N PRO A 286 6.45 -0.35 2.50
CA PRO A 286 5.66 0.49 3.39
C PRO A 286 5.75 1.95 2.97
N ILE A 287 4.64 2.69 3.03
CA ILE A 287 4.66 4.11 2.64
C ILE A 287 5.55 4.96 3.55
N ASP A 288 5.72 4.60 4.82
CA ASP A 288 6.60 5.29 5.75
C ASP A 288 8.08 5.20 5.34
N MET A 289 8.46 4.19 4.57
CA MET A 289 9.81 4.04 4.05
C MET A 289 10.20 5.22 3.16
N LEU A 290 9.34 5.64 2.24
CA LEU A 290 9.60 6.81 1.39
C LEU A 290 9.69 8.13 2.20
N PHE A 291 8.92 8.25 3.28
CA PHE A 291 8.97 9.43 4.15
C PHE A 291 10.27 9.53 4.96
N ARG A 292 10.87 8.39 5.31
CA ARG A 292 12.17 8.29 6.00
C ARG A 292 13.34 8.38 5.02
N HIS A 293 13.22 7.75 3.87
CA HIS A 293 14.24 7.60 2.85
C HIS A 293 13.79 8.31 1.56
N ARG A 294 13.97 9.63 1.57
CA ARG A 294 13.31 10.53 0.60
C ARG A 294 14.04 10.63 -0.74
N THR A 295 15.31 10.26 -0.80
CA THR A 295 16.12 10.28 -2.02
C THR A 295 16.06 8.92 -2.72
N VAL A 296 16.35 8.88 -4.02
CA VAL A 296 16.44 7.61 -4.76
C VAL A 296 17.46 6.66 -4.12
N ASN A 297 18.65 7.17 -3.76
CA ASN A 297 19.71 6.37 -3.12
C ASN A 297 19.26 5.84 -1.75
N GLY A 298 18.70 6.71 -0.90
CA GLY A 298 18.20 6.30 0.40
C GLY A 298 17.07 5.27 0.31
N LEU A 299 16.16 5.44 -0.64
CA LEU A 299 15.06 4.52 -0.87
C LEU A 299 15.55 3.18 -1.45
N ALA A 300 16.53 3.21 -2.35
CA ALA A 300 17.17 2.01 -2.87
C ALA A 300 17.82 1.19 -1.75
N GLU A 301 18.63 1.83 -0.89
CA GLU A 301 19.26 1.19 0.27
C GLU A 301 18.22 0.59 1.23
N ALA A 302 17.12 1.30 1.50
CA ALA A 302 16.06 0.83 2.37
C ALA A 302 15.30 -0.36 1.78
N ILE A 303 15.02 -0.35 0.48
CA ILE A 303 14.40 -1.48 -0.24
C ILE A 303 15.35 -2.69 -0.26
N GLU A 304 16.64 -2.48 -0.51
CA GLU A 304 17.63 -3.56 -0.45
C GLU A 304 17.74 -4.14 0.97
N GLN A 305 17.67 -3.31 2.00
CA GLN A 305 17.63 -3.78 3.39
C GLN A 305 16.33 -4.52 3.69
N LEU A 306 15.19 -4.11 3.14
CA LEU A 306 13.92 -4.82 3.27
C LEU A 306 13.96 -6.18 2.57
N GLN A 307 14.55 -6.26 1.38
CA GLN A 307 14.79 -7.51 0.66
C GLN A 307 15.74 -8.42 1.45
N LYS A 308 16.81 -7.87 2.01
CA LYS A 308 17.76 -8.60 2.87
C LYS A 308 17.13 -9.02 4.19
N SER A 309 16.25 -8.22 4.79
CA SER A 309 15.57 -8.54 6.04
C SER A 309 14.50 -9.59 5.80
N ASN A 310 13.72 -9.51 4.72
CA ASN A 310 12.85 -10.61 4.29
C ASN A 310 13.64 -11.88 3.95
N ALA A 311 14.89 -11.76 3.50
CA ALA A 311 15.80 -12.88 3.28
C ALA A 311 16.52 -13.38 4.57
N ALA A 312 16.66 -12.54 5.60
CA ALA A 312 17.38 -12.82 6.84
C ALA A 312 16.45 -13.20 8.02
N ASP A 313 15.19 -12.76 8.01
CA ASP A 313 14.10 -13.23 8.89
C ASP A 313 13.63 -14.64 8.48
N LEU A 314 14.13 -15.20 7.39
CA LEU A 314 14.19 -16.64 7.17
C LEU A 314 15.26 -17.26 8.08
N GLN A 315 15.04 -17.22 9.41
CA GLN A 315 15.27 -18.45 10.15
C GLN A 315 14.36 -19.47 9.47
N SER A 316 14.93 -20.48 8.82
CA SER A 316 14.15 -21.54 8.17
C SER A 316 13.18 -22.10 9.21
N THR A 317 11.94 -21.65 9.16
CA THR A 317 10.85 -22.10 10.03
C THR A 317 9.88 -22.82 9.12
N THR A 318 9.33 -23.92 9.63
CA THR A 318 8.36 -24.69 8.87
C THR A 318 7.02 -23.96 8.75
N LEU A 319 6.64 -23.19 9.76
CA LEU A 319 5.41 -22.38 9.77
C LEU A 319 5.75 -20.90 9.67
N VAL A 320 5.30 -20.26 8.58
CA VAL A 320 5.52 -18.84 8.29
C VAL A 320 4.22 -18.09 8.48
N CYS A 321 4.23 -17.00 9.26
CA CYS A 321 3.09 -16.09 9.36
C CYS A 321 3.05 -15.20 8.12
N LEU A 322 2.06 -15.39 7.25
CA LEU A 322 1.86 -14.59 6.03
C LEU A 322 0.93 -13.40 6.29
N GLN A 323 0.01 -13.54 7.24
CA GLN A 323 -0.89 -12.48 7.70
C GLN A 323 -1.23 -12.72 9.19
N ALA A 324 -0.93 -11.77 10.06
CA ALA A 324 -1.09 -11.95 11.51
C ALA A 324 -2.55 -12.12 11.96
N GLY A 325 -3.49 -11.46 11.28
CA GLY A 325 -4.91 -11.51 11.62
C GLY A 325 -5.26 -10.86 12.97
N GLU A 326 -6.50 -11.09 13.41
CA GLU A 326 -7.04 -10.70 14.71
C GLU A 326 -7.42 -11.94 15.54
N GLN A 327 -7.43 -11.80 16.86
CA GLN A 327 -7.89 -12.88 17.75
C GLN A 327 -9.38 -13.19 17.53
N GLY A 328 -9.73 -14.47 17.53
CA GLY A 328 -11.11 -14.95 17.37
C GLY A 328 -11.45 -15.39 15.94
N PHE A 329 -10.62 -15.06 14.95
CA PHE A 329 -10.75 -15.60 13.60
C PHE A 329 -10.02 -16.95 13.49
N GLN A 330 -10.68 -17.93 12.87
CA GLN A 330 -10.09 -19.24 12.57
C GLN A 330 -8.92 -19.08 11.58
N PRO A 331 -7.72 -19.64 11.85
CA PRO A 331 -6.58 -19.51 10.95
C PRO A 331 -6.76 -20.28 9.63
N VAL A 332 -6.21 -19.74 8.55
CA VAL A 332 -6.03 -20.41 7.26
C VAL A 332 -4.59 -20.90 7.15
N ILE A 333 -4.40 -22.19 6.89
CA ILE A 333 -3.08 -22.80 6.71
C ILE A 333 -2.91 -23.18 5.24
N LEU A 334 -1.92 -22.57 4.60
CA LEU A 334 -1.59 -22.76 3.19
C LEU A 334 -0.45 -23.75 3.03
N VAL A 335 -0.64 -24.75 2.18
CA VAL A 335 0.40 -25.72 1.80
C VAL A 335 0.60 -25.65 0.29
N ALA A 336 1.80 -25.25 -0.13
CA ALA A 336 2.14 -25.10 -1.54
C ALA A 336 2.33 -26.46 -2.23
N GLY A 337 2.28 -26.41 -3.57
CA GLY A 337 2.55 -27.55 -4.43
C GLY A 337 4.00 -28.02 -4.43
N ALA A 338 4.35 -28.79 -5.47
CA ALA A 338 5.69 -29.31 -5.65
C ALA A 338 6.73 -28.18 -5.56
N GLY A 339 7.74 -28.34 -4.70
CA GLY A 339 8.80 -27.34 -4.47
C GLY A 339 8.54 -26.38 -3.29
N GLY A 340 7.30 -26.29 -2.79
CA GLY A 340 7.03 -25.62 -1.50
C GLY A 340 7.08 -24.09 -1.48
N LEU A 341 7.02 -23.42 -2.64
CA LEU A 341 7.08 -21.96 -2.72
C LEU A 341 5.77 -21.31 -2.24
N LEU A 342 5.77 -20.68 -1.06
CA LEU A 342 4.59 -20.00 -0.51
C LEU A 342 4.18 -18.75 -1.29
N MET A 343 5.09 -18.14 -2.06
CA MET A 343 4.80 -16.93 -2.85
C MET A 343 3.69 -17.12 -3.89
N ILE A 344 3.38 -18.36 -4.28
CA ILE A 344 2.25 -18.65 -5.17
C ILE A 344 0.91 -18.17 -4.58
N TYR A 345 0.82 -18.07 -3.26
CA TYR A 345 -0.38 -17.63 -2.56
C TYR A 345 -0.42 -16.13 -2.30
N GLN A 346 0.58 -15.35 -2.71
CA GLN A 346 0.64 -13.92 -2.38
C GLN A 346 -0.62 -13.16 -2.83
N ALA A 347 -1.12 -13.46 -4.03
CA ALA A 347 -2.35 -12.84 -4.56
C ALA A 347 -3.59 -13.23 -3.76
N LEU A 348 -3.64 -14.45 -3.23
CA LEU A 348 -4.70 -14.94 -2.35
C LEU A 348 -4.67 -14.20 -1.01
N VAL A 349 -3.50 -14.15 -0.35
CA VAL A 349 -3.32 -13.48 0.94
C VAL A 349 -3.67 -12.00 0.83
N ASN A 350 -3.21 -11.31 -0.22
CA ASN A 350 -3.46 -9.88 -0.41
C ASN A 350 -4.94 -9.51 -0.64
N GLN A 351 -5.77 -10.47 -1.03
CA GLN A 351 -7.21 -10.26 -1.25
C GLN A 351 -8.08 -10.79 -0.09
N LEU A 352 -7.51 -11.57 0.83
CA LEU A 352 -8.22 -12.01 2.03
C LEU A 352 -8.43 -10.84 3.00
N ASP A 353 -9.49 -10.95 3.81
CA ASP A 353 -9.74 -10.01 4.89
C ASP A 353 -8.57 -10.02 5.88
N GLN A 354 -7.99 -8.85 6.17
CA GLN A 354 -6.78 -8.71 6.99
C GLN A 354 -6.95 -9.23 8.43
N ARG A 355 -8.19 -9.42 8.88
CA ARG A 355 -8.52 -9.96 10.20
C ARG A 355 -8.34 -11.47 10.29
N ILE A 356 -8.30 -12.19 9.17
CA ILE A 356 -8.11 -13.64 9.14
C ILE A 356 -6.61 -13.97 9.33
N PRO A 357 -6.20 -14.75 10.34
CA PRO A 357 -4.81 -15.20 10.44
C PRO A 357 -4.48 -16.15 9.29
N VAL A 358 -3.36 -15.95 8.61
CA VAL A 358 -2.90 -16.82 7.51
C VAL A 358 -1.46 -17.24 7.74
N TYR A 359 -1.24 -18.55 7.70
CA TYR A 359 0.07 -19.15 7.84
C TYR A 359 0.37 -20.04 6.65
N GLY A 360 1.64 -20.11 6.25
CA GLY A 360 2.12 -21.01 5.22
C GLY A 360 3.05 -22.07 5.80
N LEU A 361 2.93 -23.30 5.32
CA LEU A 361 3.85 -24.39 5.64
C LEU A 361 4.86 -24.56 4.51
N GLN A 362 6.15 -24.50 4.83
CA GLN A 362 7.24 -24.66 3.88
C GLN A 362 8.22 -25.78 4.31
N PRO A 363 8.80 -26.51 3.35
CA PRO A 363 9.66 -27.65 3.63
C PRO A 363 11.13 -27.28 3.91
N ASP A 364 11.51 -25.99 3.99
CA ASP A 364 12.90 -25.52 4.08
C ASP A 364 13.79 -26.28 5.08
N LEU A 365 13.25 -26.61 6.27
CA LEU A 365 13.97 -27.36 7.30
C LEU A 365 14.18 -28.84 6.97
N ILE A 366 13.29 -29.44 6.20
CA ILE A 366 13.30 -30.86 5.81
C ILE A 366 13.67 -31.07 4.33
N ALA A 367 13.99 -29.99 3.61
CA ALA A 367 14.19 -30.01 2.16
C ALA A 367 15.35 -30.92 1.72
N LEU A 368 16.34 -31.08 2.59
CA LEU A 368 17.51 -31.94 2.39
C LEU A 368 17.42 -33.27 3.16
N GLU A 369 16.24 -33.59 3.71
CA GLU A 369 15.97 -34.84 4.44
C GLU A 369 15.10 -35.78 3.57
N PRO A 370 15.69 -36.55 2.64
CA PRO A 370 14.96 -37.35 1.67
C PRO A 370 14.00 -38.36 2.31
N ASP A 371 14.33 -38.88 3.49
CA ASP A 371 13.47 -39.82 4.21
C ASP A 371 12.13 -39.20 4.62
N ILE A 372 12.12 -37.91 4.96
CA ILE A 372 10.90 -37.17 5.32
C ILE A 372 10.18 -36.70 4.07
N ILE A 373 10.87 -35.98 3.17
CA ILE A 373 10.22 -35.26 2.07
C ILE A 373 9.68 -36.21 0.97
N ASN A 374 10.24 -37.42 0.83
CA ASN A 374 9.69 -38.45 -0.07
C ASN A 374 8.45 -39.16 0.50
N SER A 375 8.15 -38.97 1.79
CA SER A 375 7.04 -39.61 2.47
C SER A 375 5.94 -38.60 2.78
N LEU A 376 4.80 -38.76 2.12
CA LEU A 376 3.62 -37.93 2.35
C LEU A 376 3.23 -37.91 3.84
N SER A 377 3.26 -39.09 4.48
CA SER A 377 2.91 -39.24 5.89
C SER A 377 3.90 -38.54 6.82
N LEU A 378 5.21 -38.64 6.56
CA LEU A 378 6.22 -37.99 7.42
C LEU A 378 6.25 -36.48 7.21
N THR A 379 6.07 -36.00 5.97
CA THR A 379 5.92 -34.57 5.67
C THR A 379 4.70 -33.98 6.38
N ALA A 380 3.55 -34.65 6.28
CA ALA A 380 2.34 -34.23 6.99
C ALA A 380 2.52 -34.27 8.51
N HIS A 381 3.24 -35.26 9.05
CA HIS A 381 3.55 -35.37 10.47
C HIS A 381 4.40 -34.18 10.95
N HIS A 382 5.44 -33.84 10.20
CA HIS A 382 6.30 -32.67 10.46
C HIS A 382 5.49 -31.36 10.50
N TYR A 383 4.62 -31.17 9.53
CA TYR A 383 3.75 -29.98 9.47
C TYR A 383 2.71 -29.94 10.59
N CYS A 384 2.10 -31.07 10.96
CA CYS A 384 1.20 -31.12 12.11
C CYS A 384 1.92 -30.74 13.41
N ASN A 385 3.15 -31.22 13.61
CA ASN A 385 3.94 -30.89 14.79
C ASN A 385 4.28 -29.39 14.84
N ALA A 386 4.67 -28.81 13.71
CA ALA A 386 4.94 -27.36 13.62
C ALA A 386 3.71 -26.51 13.98
N LEU A 387 2.51 -26.91 13.57
CA LEU A 387 1.26 -26.24 13.97
C LEU A 387 0.99 -26.36 15.48
N ILE A 388 1.16 -27.56 16.04
CA ILE A 388 0.92 -27.83 17.46
C ILE A 388 1.89 -27.06 18.35
N GLU A 389 3.19 -27.08 18.01
CA GLU A 389 4.24 -26.39 18.76
C GLU A 389 4.03 -24.87 18.81
N GLN A 390 3.49 -24.29 17.73
CA GLN A 390 3.18 -22.86 17.63
C GLN A 390 1.77 -22.51 18.13
N GLY A 391 0.97 -23.48 18.57
CA GLY A 391 -0.39 -23.27 19.05
C GLY A 391 -1.40 -22.85 17.98
N VAL A 392 -1.15 -23.19 16.71
CA VAL A 392 -2.00 -22.86 15.55
C VAL A 392 -2.67 -24.13 15.00
N ASP A 393 -3.23 -24.97 15.87
CA ASP A 393 -3.70 -26.31 15.52
C ASP A 393 -5.17 -26.58 15.83
N ALA A 394 -5.90 -25.60 16.35
CA ALA A 394 -7.31 -25.71 16.69
C ALA A 394 -8.20 -24.96 15.68
N ASN A 395 -9.25 -25.64 15.17
CA ASN A 395 -10.26 -25.05 14.29
C ASN A 395 -9.67 -24.31 13.07
N ILE A 396 -8.69 -24.92 12.41
CA ILE A 396 -8.00 -24.35 11.25
C ILE A 396 -8.68 -24.74 9.93
N HIS A 397 -8.54 -23.90 8.91
CA HIS A 397 -8.87 -24.24 7.53
C HIS A 397 -7.59 -24.63 6.78
N LEU A 398 -7.52 -25.86 6.28
CA LEU A 398 -6.38 -26.31 5.48
C LEU A 398 -6.64 -26.04 4.00
N VAL A 399 -5.70 -25.40 3.31
CA VAL A 399 -5.78 -25.09 1.88
C VAL A 399 -4.53 -25.62 1.19
N GLY A 400 -4.72 -26.48 0.21
CA GLY A 400 -3.66 -27.12 -0.55
C GLY A 400 -3.82 -26.86 -2.03
N HIS A 401 -2.71 -26.59 -2.70
CA HIS A 401 -2.62 -26.50 -4.16
C HIS A 401 -1.65 -27.56 -4.66
N SER A 402 -2.00 -28.21 -5.77
CA SER A 402 -1.18 -29.25 -6.39
C SER A 402 -0.77 -30.32 -5.36
N PHE A 403 0.52 -30.68 -5.28
CA PHE A 403 1.01 -31.65 -4.28
C PHE A 403 0.61 -31.33 -2.83
N GLY A 404 0.47 -30.03 -2.48
CA GLY A 404 0.03 -29.59 -1.16
C GLY A 404 -1.36 -30.10 -0.78
N SER A 405 -2.23 -30.37 -1.76
CA SER A 405 -3.55 -30.98 -1.55
C SER A 405 -3.48 -32.38 -0.94
N PHE A 406 -2.50 -33.19 -1.35
CA PHE A 406 -2.28 -34.50 -0.74
C PHE A 406 -1.76 -34.37 0.69
N VAL A 407 -0.90 -33.38 0.93
CA VAL A 407 -0.32 -33.12 2.26
C VAL A 407 -1.42 -32.69 3.23
N ILE A 408 -2.31 -31.76 2.86
CA ILE A 408 -3.40 -31.32 3.75
C ILE A 408 -4.40 -32.44 4.06
N HIS A 409 -4.64 -33.36 3.13
CA HIS A 409 -5.48 -34.53 3.37
C HIS A 409 -4.86 -35.43 4.45
N GLN A 410 -3.57 -35.74 4.30
CA GLN A 410 -2.84 -36.55 5.27
C GLN A 410 -2.72 -35.84 6.63
N MET A 411 -2.54 -34.51 6.64
CA MET A 411 -2.55 -33.70 7.85
C MET A 411 -3.90 -33.79 8.55
N ALA A 412 -5.00 -33.68 7.83
CA ALA A 412 -6.34 -33.77 8.41
C ALA A 412 -6.58 -35.11 9.10
N GLN A 413 -6.20 -36.24 8.48
CA GLN A 413 -6.29 -37.55 9.11
C GLN A 413 -5.48 -37.63 10.42
N GLN A 414 -4.23 -37.14 10.40
CA GLN A 414 -3.38 -37.13 11.60
C GLN A 414 -3.90 -36.20 12.69
N LEU A 415 -4.46 -35.05 12.34
CA LEU A 415 -5.03 -34.08 13.28
C LEU A 415 -6.33 -34.60 13.90
N VAL A 416 -7.18 -35.27 13.13
CA VAL A 416 -8.39 -35.96 13.64
C VAL A 416 -7.99 -37.02 14.67
N GLN A 417 -6.98 -37.85 14.39
CA GLN A 417 -6.46 -38.85 15.34
C GLN A 417 -5.91 -38.22 16.64
N ARG A 418 -5.51 -36.95 16.60
CA ARG A 418 -5.02 -36.17 17.75
C ARG A 418 -6.11 -35.36 18.45
N ASN A 419 -7.39 -35.55 18.10
CA ASN A 419 -8.54 -34.76 18.58
C ASN A 419 -8.44 -33.26 18.25
N LYS A 420 -7.83 -32.92 17.11
CA LYS A 420 -7.65 -31.55 16.62
C LYS A 420 -8.17 -31.40 15.19
N ALA A 421 -9.37 -31.94 14.93
CA ALA A 421 -9.96 -31.95 13.60
C ALA A 421 -9.97 -30.53 12.99
N PRO A 422 -9.49 -30.35 11.74
CA PRO A 422 -9.58 -29.07 11.06
C PRO A 422 -11.05 -28.72 10.78
N ALA A 423 -11.36 -27.43 10.66
CA ALA A 423 -12.70 -26.93 10.37
C ALA A 423 -13.13 -27.21 8.92
N SER A 424 -12.19 -27.15 7.98
CA SER A 424 -12.42 -27.56 6.59
C SER A 424 -11.12 -27.81 5.82
N LEU A 425 -11.24 -28.50 4.68
CA LEU A 425 -10.21 -28.66 3.67
C LEU A 425 -10.63 -28.00 2.35
N LEU A 426 -9.68 -27.35 1.69
CA LEU A 426 -9.83 -26.81 0.35
C LEU A 426 -8.73 -27.35 -0.55
N VAL A 427 -9.11 -28.18 -1.52
CA VAL A 427 -8.23 -28.72 -2.55
C VAL A 427 -8.30 -27.84 -3.79
N ILE A 428 -7.16 -27.32 -4.23
CA ILE A 428 -7.05 -26.46 -5.40
C ILE A 428 -6.34 -27.22 -6.53
N ASP A 429 -7.12 -27.48 -7.58
CA ASP A 429 -6.74 -28.05 -8.86
C ASP A 429 -5.84 -29.28 -8.75
N THR A 430 -6.24 -30.25 -7.93
CA THR A 430 -5.49 -31.49 -7.73
C THR A 430 -6.41 -32.68 -7.83
N PRO A 431 -6.22 -33.58 -8.80
CA PRO A 431 -7.00 -34.81 -8.90
C PRO A 431 -6.54 -35.89 -7.92
N MET A 432 -7.47 -36.76 -7.53
CA MET A 432 -7.14 -37.95 -6.75
C MET A 432 -6.14 -38.85 -7.51
N PRO A 433 -5.16 -39.43 -6.81
CA PRO A 433 -4.15 -40.26 -7.44
C PRO A 433 -4.77 -41.60 -7.88
N ASN A 434 -4.86 -41.86 -9.19
CA ASN A 434 -5.52 -43.06 -9.74
C ASN A 434 -4.57 -44.25 -10.07
N VAL A 435 -3.42 -44.32 -9.38
CA VAL A 435 -2.38 -45.37 -9.42
C VAL A 435 -1.36 -45.35 -10.57
N ALA A 436 -0.13 -45.01 -10.19
CA ALA A 436 1.19 -45.59 -10.46
C ALA A 436 2.17 -44.42 -10.31
N VAL A 437 3.21 -44.58 -9.50
CA VAL A 437 4.29 -43.59 -9.38
C VAL A 437 4.62 -43.10 -10.78
N LEU A 438 4.49 -41.79 -11.03
CA LEU A 438 5.02 -41.21 -12.25
C LEU A 438 6.53 -41.49 -12.17
N ASN A 439 6.98 -42.56 -12.83
CA ASN A 439 8.39 -42.94 -12.90
C ASN A 439 9.11 -41.93 -13.80
N LEU A 440 9.12 -40.68 -13.38
CA LEU A 440 9.76 -39.57 -14.06
C LEU A 440 11.25 -39.70 -13.83
N GLN A 441 11.98 -39.73 -14.93
CA GLN A 441 13.42 -39.60 -14.91
C GLN A 441 13.78 -38.16 -14.53
N ASP A 442 14.97 -37.97 -13.95
CA ASP A 442 15.46 -36.66 -13.50
C ASP A 442 15.37 -35.58 -14.59
N ARG A 443 15.61 -35.95 -15.85
CA ARG A 443 15.47 -35.04 -17.00
C ARG A 443 14.03 -34.56 -17.22
N GLN A 444 13.05 -35.41 -17.01
CA GLN A 444 11.63 -35.05 -17.14
C GLN A 444 11.19 -34.16 -15.98
N ILE A 445 11.69 -34.42 -14.77
CA ILE A 445 11.47 -33.57 -13.59
C ILE A 445 12.06 -32.18 -13.82
N ALA A 446 13.29 -32.10 -14.34
CA ALA A 446 13.94 -30.84 -14.68
C ALA A 446 13.13 -30.05 -15.73
N ALA A 447 12.59 -30.73 -16.75
CA ALA A 447 11.74 -30.12 -17.77
C ALA A 447 10.44 -29.53 -17.18
N LEU A 448 9.77 -30.27 -16.30
CA LEU A 448 8.57 -29.78 -15.60
C LEU A 448 8.90 -28.60 -14.68
N LEU A 449 9.99 -28.68 -13.92
CA LEU A 449 10.42 -27.62 -13.03
C LEU A 449 10.68 -26.34 -13.83
N ILE A 450 11.49 -26.40 -14.90
CA ILE A 450 11.84 -25.19 -15.66
C ILE A 450 10.64 -24.60 -16.39
N ALA A 451 9.73 -25.43 -16.92
CA ALA A 451 8.49 -24.96 -17.53
C ALA A 451 7.63 -24.18 -16.52
N ASN A 452 7.42 -24.77 -15.32
CA ASN A 452 6.63 -24.14 -14.26
C ASN A 452 7.28 -22.85 -13.75
N LEU A 453 8.60 -22.84 -13.54
CA LEU A 453 9.32 -21.63 -13.11
C LEU A 453 9.32 -20.56 -14.21
N SER A 454 9.44 -20.94 -15.48
CA SER A 454 9.39 -20.02 -16.61
C SER A 454 8.02 -19.34 -16.72
N GLU A 455 6.94 -20.10 -16.59
CA GLU A 455 5.58 -19.56 -16.59
C GLU A 455 5.31 -18.69 -15.36
N PHE A 456 5.72 -19.14 -14.17
CA PHE A 456 5.48 -18.41 -12.93
C PHE A 456 6.27 -17.09 -12.86
N PHE A 457 7.58 -17.14 -13.13
CA PHE A 457 8.48 -15.99 -13.06
C PHE A 457 8.57 -15.19 -14.37
N GLN A 458 7.86 -15.60 -15.42
CA GLN A 458 7.86 -14.97 -16.74
C GLN A 458 9.29 -14.83 -17.30
N LEU A 459 10.05 -15.93 -17.27
CA LEU A 459 11.48 -15.92 -17.64
C LEU A 459 11.74 -15.82 -19.14
N HIS A 460 10.69 -15.90 -19.99
CA HIS A 460 10.78 -15.79 -21.46
C HIS A 460 11.87 -16.68 -22.09
N LEU A 461 12.06 -17.89 -21.57
CA LEU A 461 13.10 -18.81 -22.02
C LEU A 461 12.76 -19.42 -23.38
N THR A 462 13.76 -19.48 -24.27
CA THR A 462 13.68 -20.21 -25.52
C THR A 462 13.65 -21.72 -25.30
N ASP A 463 13.14 -22.47 -26.29
CA ASP A 463 13.13 -23.94 -26.23
C ASP A 463 14.55 -24.52 -26.07
N ASP A 464 15.54 -23.92 -26.72
CA ASP A 464 16.95 -24.33 -26.63
C ASP A 464 17.52 -24.14 -25.21
N GLU A 465 17.16 -23.05 -24.54
CA GLU A 465 17.56 -22.76 -23.16
C GLU A 465 16.94 -23.76 -22.17
N GLN A 466 15.66 -24.10 -22.36
CA GLN A 466 14.98 -25.10 -21.54
C GLN A 466 15.57 -26.49 -21.76
N GLN A 467 15.89 -26.86 -23.01
CA GLN A 467 16.55 -28.12 -23.32
C GLN A 467 17.96 -28.18 -22.73
N LEU A 468 18.73 -27.08 -22.80
CA LEU A 468 20.04 -26.98 -22.19
C LEU A 468 19.95 -27.23 -20.68
N TYR A 469 19.04 -26.53 -19.98
CA TYR A 469 18.83 -26.71 -18.54
C TYR A 469 18.63 -28.19 -18.17
N CYS A 470 17.82 -28.91 -18.94
CA CYS A 470 17.52 -30.32 -18.72
C CYS A 470 18.73 -31.28 -18.91
N THR A 471 19.82 -30.81 -19.52
CA THR A 471 21.06 -31.60 -19.72
C THR A 471 22.17 -31.28 -18.73
N LEU A 472 22.03 -30.20 -17.97
CA LEU A 472 23.00 -29.77 -16.96
C LEU A 472 22.96 -30.68 -15.72
N ALA A 473 24.09 -30.78 -15.01
CA ALA A 473 24.13 -31.38 -13.67
C ALA A 473 23.45 -30.48 -12.62
N ASP A 474 22.99 -31.03 -11.50
CA ASP A 474 22.21 -30.31 -10.47
C ASP A 474 22.86 -28.98 -10.00
N GLU A 475 24.18 -28.97 -9.78
CA GLU A 475 24.91 -27.77 -9.37
C GLU A 475 24.90 -26.69 -10.47
N GLN A 476 25.07 -27.12 -11.73
CA GLN A 476 25.00 -26.22 -12.89
C GLN A 476 23.58 -25.71 -13.12
N GLN A 477 22.56 -26.55 -12.90
CA GLN A 477 21.16 -26.13 -12.94
C GLN A 477 20.87 -25.05 -11.89
N THR A 478 21.40 -25.21 -10.68
CA THR A 478 21.26 -24.21 -9.59
C THR A 478 21.85 -22.86 -10.00
N GLN A 479 23.09 -22.86 -10.52
CA GLN A 479 23.76 -21.64 -10.97
C GLN A 479 23.04 -21.01 -12.17
N TRP A 480 22.57 -21.85 -13.10
CA TRP A 480 21.82 -21.42 -14.27
C TRP A 480 20.51 -20.73 -13.87
N LEU A 481 19.74 -21.33 -12.95
CA LEU A 481 18.50 -20.75 -12.42
C LEU A 481 18.75 -19.42 -11.71
N SER A 482 19.76 -19.37 -10.84
CA SER A 482 20.13 -18.15 -10.11
C SER A 482 20.37 -16.98 -11.08
N LYS A 483 21.10 -17.23 -12.17
CA LYS A 483 21.39 -16.22 -13.19
C LYS A 483 20.12 -15.73 -13.91
N HIS A 484 19.24 -16.64 -14.34
CA HIS A 484 18.03 -16.27 -15.10
C HIS A 484 16.96 -15.62 -14.22
N LEU A 485 16.82 -16.07 -12.98
CA LEU A 485 15.95 -15.43 -11.99
C LEU A 485 16.44 -14.01 -11.68
N ALA A 486 17.76 -13.81 -11.54
CA ALA A 486 18.34 -12.49 -11.31
C ALA A 486 18.08 -11.52 -12.48
N THR A 487 18.12 -11.98 -13.73
CA THR A 487 17.75 -11.14 -14.88
C THR A 487 16.28 -10.75 -14.90
N ALA A 488 15.40 -11.57 -14.31
CA ALA A 488 13.99 -11.28 -14.12
C ALA A 488 13.70 -10.47 -12.83
N GLY A 489 14.73 -10.08 -12.08
CA GLY A 489 14.60 -9.27 -10.86
C GLY A 489 14.43 -10.05 -9.57
N TYR A 490 14.53 -11.39 -9.59
CA TYR A 490 14.40 -12.24 -8.41
C TYR A 490 15.76 -12.70 -7.89
N GLN A 491 15.98 -12.57 -6.59
CA GLN A 491 17.21 -13.03 -5.93
C GLN A 491 16.91 -14.23 -5.03
N PHE A 492 17.52 -15.37 -5.36
CA PHE A 492 17.53 -16.57 -4.53
C PHE A 492 18.98 -16.95 -4.20
N SER A 493 19.22 -17.39 -2.97
CA SER A 493 20.49 -18.01 -2.61
C SER A 493 20.63 -19.38 -3.27
N ALA A 494 21.87 -19.84 -3.47
CA ALA A 494 22.14 -21.18 -3.98
C ALA A 494 21.47 -22.27 -3.13
N ARG A 495 21.45 -22.10 -1.80
CA ARG A 495 20.79 -23.02 -0.87
C ARG A 495 19.28 -23.09 -1.08
N GLN A 496 18.60 -21.96 -1.30
CA GLN A 496 17.16 -21.92 -1.55
C GLN A 496 16.80 -22.62 -2.86
N LEU A 497 17.58 -22.40 -3.93
CA LEU A 497 17.35 -23.05 -5.21
C LEU A 497 17.62 -24.57 -5.14
N GLN A 498 18.68 -24.96 -4.43
CA GLN A 498 18.95 -26.38 -4.17
C GLN A 498 17.82 -27.02 -3.37
N ALA A 499 17.34 -26.39 -2.29
CA ALA A 499 16.23 -26.87 -1.49
C ALA A 499 14.95 -27.03 -2.34
N LEU A 500 14.62 -26.02 -3.15
CA LEU A 500 13.50 -26.04 -4.09
C LEU A 500 13.59 -27.26 -5.03
N GLN A 501 14.74 -27.47 -5.66
CA GLN A 501 14.97 -28.58 -6.58
C GLN A 501 14.85 -29.94 -5.89
N CYS A 502 15.45 -30.10 -4.70
CA CYS A 502 15.38 -31.32 -3.91
C CYS A 502 13.93 -31.67 -3.53
N VAL A 503 13.18 -30.69 -3.01
CA VAL A 503 11.77 -30.84 -2.63
C VAL A 503 10.92 -31.18 -3.84
N TYR A 504 11.08 -30.43 -4.93
CA TYR A 504 10.31 -30.63 -6.16
C TYR A 504 10.51 -32.03 -6.73
N LYS A 505 11.77 -32.48 -6.81
CA LYS A 505 12.14 -33.82 -7.25
C LYS A 505 11.56 -34.90 -6.34
N ALA A 506 11.75 -34.76 -5.03
CA ALA A 506 11.25 -35.70 -4.03
C ALA A 506 9.73 -35.87 -4.10
N GLN A 507 8.99 -34.77 -4.17
CA GLN A 507 7.52 -34.79 -4.18
C GLN A 507 6.96 -35.38 -5.48
N LEU A 508 7.56 -35.11 -6.64
CA LEU A 508 7.14 -35.75 -7.89
C LEU A 508 7.47 -37.25 -7.95
N GLN A 509 8.49 -37.70 -7.23
CA GLN A 509 8.86 -39.12 -7.11
C GLN A 509 8.16 -39.82 -5.94
N ALA A 510 7.49 -39.06 -5.07
CA ALA A 510 6.83 -39.60 -3.88
C ALA A 510 5.71 -40.56 -4.25
N LYS A 511 5.64 -41.67 -3.51
CA LYS A 511 4.53 -42.62 -3.64
C LYS A 511 3.32 -42.07 -2.91
N VAL A 512 2.46 -41.36 -3.63
CA VAL A 512 1.19 -40.84 -3.11
C VAL A 512 0.15 -41.96 -3.15
N ALA A 513 -0.23 -42.44 -1.97
CA ALA A 513 -1.36 -43.34 -1.77
C ALA A 513 -2.33 -42.67 -0.79
N ILE A 514 -3.56 -42.45 -1.22
CA ILE A 514 -4.64 -41.97 -0.36
C ILE A 514 -5.59 -43.14 -0.17
N ASN A 515 -5.81 -43.52 1.09
CA ASN A 515 -6.73 -44.60 1.43
C ASN A 515 -8.18 -44.13 1.23
N ASP A 516 -9.08 -45.04 0.85
CA ASP A 516 -10.52 -44.78 0.68
C ASP A 516 -11.28 -44.64 2.03
N GLU A 517 -10.57 -44.33 3.12
CA GLU A 517 -11.20 -44.06 4.41
C GLU A 517 -11.92 -42.70 4.36
N LEU A 518 -13.17 -42.68 4.81
CA LEU A 518 -13.98 -41.46 4.84
C LEU A 518 -13.37 -40.43 5.79
N LEU A 519 -13.17 -39.21 5.29
CA LEU A 519 -12.73 -38.07 6.08
C LEU A 519 -13.95 -37.24 6.52
N GLU A 520 -14.30 -37.33 7.80
CA GLU A 520 -15.40 -36.57 8.42
C GLU A 520 -15.04 -35.09 8.66
N VAL A 521 -14.44 -34.43 7.67
CA VAL A 521 -14.15 -33.00 7.67
C VAL A 521 -14.73 -32.38 6.39
N PRO A 522 -15.41 -31.22 6.45
CA PRO A 522 -15.93 -30.56 5.27
C PRO A 522 -14.83 -30.34 4.21
N LEU A 523 -15.02 -30.92 3.02
CA LEU A 523 -14.09 -30.84 1.89
C LEU A 523 -14.71 -30.04 0.75
N MET A 524 -13.91 -29.13 0.17
CA MET A 524 -14.22 -28.45 -1.07
C MET A 524 -13.11 -28.66 -2.09
N VAL A 525 -13.50 -28.89 -3.35
CA VAL A 525 -12.60 -28.99 -4.50
C VAL A 525 -12.83 -27.80 -5.42
N ILE A 526 -11.75 -27.15 -5.81
CA ILE A 526 -11.74 -26.12 -6.84
C ILE A 526 -10.95 -26.65 -8.03
N LYS A 527 -11.60 -26.83 -9.17
CA LYS A 527 -10.98 -27.26 -10.42
C LYS A 527 -10.71 -26.05 -11.32
N ALA A 528 -9.53 -25.99 -11.94
CA ALA A 528 -9.24 -25.01 -12.96
C ALA A 528 -9.92 -25.41 -14.28
N HIS A 529 -10.54 -24.45 -14.97
CA HIS A 529 -11.28 -24.70 -16.21
C HIS A 529 -10.40 -25.40 -17.25
N ASP A 530 -9.14 -25.00 -17.39
CA ASP A 530 -8.24 -25.54 -18.42
C ASP A 530 -7.68 -26.92 -18.05
N THR A 531 -7.86 -27.38 -16.81
CA THR A 531 -7.44 -28.70 -16.34
C THR A 531 -8.48 -29.76 -16.74
N LYS A 532 -8.37 -30.26 -17.97
CA LYS A 532 -9.34 -31.20 -18.57
C LYS A 532 -9.03 -32.68 -18.33
N GLU A 533 -7.75 -33.04 -18.26
CA GLU A 533 -7.30 -34.42 -18.12
C GLU A 533 -6.14 -34.56 -17.13
N PHE A 534 -6.01 -35.74 -16.54
CA PHE A 534 -4.88 -36.14 -15.72
C PHE A 534 -4.56 -37.60 -15.96
N ALA A 535 -3.28 -37.92 -16.18
CA ALA A 535 -2.81 -39.27 -16.51
C ALA A 535 -3.60 -39.94 -17.66
N GLY A 536 -3.99 -39.15 -18.67
CA GLY A 536 -4.73 -39.63 -19.85
C GLY A 536 -6.21 -39.95 -19.60
N GLN A 537 -6.77 -39.54 -18.47
CA GLN A 537 -8.19 -39.66 -18.14
C GLN A 537 -8.83 -38.28 -18.01
N LEU A 538 -10.05 -38.13 -18.53
CA LEU A 538 -10.86 -36.92 -18.36
C LEU A 538 -11.26 -36.74 -16.89
N LEU A 539 -11.15 -35.50 -16.42
CA LEU A 539 -11.44 -35.16 -15.02
C LEU A 539 -12.89 -34.71 -14.84
N THR A 540 -13.57 -35.34 -13.87
CA THR A 540 -14.84 -34.85 -13.33
C THR A 540 -14.62 -33.59 -12.49
N ASP A 541 -15.70 -32.88 -12.18
CA ASP A 541 -15.64 -31.60 -11.45
C ASP A 541 -15.12 -31.75 -10.00
N ASP A 542 -15.36 -32.91 -9.38
CA ASP A 542 -14.84 -33.28 -8.07
C ASP A 542 -13.41 -33.83 -8.11
N MET A 543 -12.83 -33.95 -9.30
CA MET A 543 -11.48 -34.48 -9.56
C MET A 543 -11.19 -35.83 -8.85
N GLY A 544 -12.24 -36.64 -8.64
CA GLY A 544 -12.17 -37.96 -7.99
C GLY A 544 -12.25 -37.98 -6.46
N TRP A 545 -12.31 -36.82 -5.78
CA TRP A 545 -12.25 -36.76 -4.31
C TRP A 545 -13.50 -37.27 -3.58
N ARG A 546 -14.61 -37.53 -4.29
CA ARG A 546 -15.84 -38.05 -3.65
C ARG A 546 -15.68 -39.40 -2.98
N VAL A 547 -14.64 -40.16 -3.34
CA VAL A 547 -14.33 -41.45 -2.72
C VAL A 547 -14.00 -41.30 -1.23
N VAL A 548 -13.33 -40.20 -0.83
CA VAL A 548 -12.96 -39.94 0.57
C VAL A 548 -13.93 -38.98 1.28
N ASN A 549 -14.74 -38.23 0.52
CA ASN A 549 -15.79 -37.37 1.07
C ASN A 549 -16.98 -37.26 0.10
N PRO A 550 -18.03 -38.10 0.27
CA PRO A 550 -19.19 -38.13 -0.65
C PRO A 550 -19.96 -36.82 -0.74
N ASP A 551 -19.96 -36.03 0.34
CA ASP A 551 -20.73 -34.79 0.48
C ASP A 551 -19.92 -33.53 0.09
N LEU A 552 -18.76 -33.69 -0.56
CA LEU A 552 -17.91 -32.56 -0.92
C LEU A 552 -18.61 -31.57 -1.85
N ALA A 553 -18.24 -30.30 -1.70
CA ALA A 553 -18.60 -29.26 -2.67
C ALA A 553 -17.52 -29.15 -3.75
N ALA A 554 -17.91 -29.03 -5.02
CA ALA A 554 -16.97 -28.84 -6.13
C ALA A 554 -17.38 -27.62 -6.96
N ILE A 555 -16.41 -26.79 -7.34
CA ILE A 555 -16.61 -25.67 -8.26
C ILE A 555 -15.50 -25.63 -9.30
N GLU A 556 -15.82 -25.06 -10.46
CA GLU A 556 -14.86 -24.78 -11.52
C GLU A 556 -14.60 -23.27 -11.62
N ILE A 557 -13.34 -22.86 -11.75
CA ILE A 557 -12.90 -21.46 -11.87
C ILE A 557 -12.06 -21.30 -13.14
N THR A 558 -12.09 -20.14 -13.78
CA THR A 558 -11.27 -19.83 -14.95
C THR A 558 -9.77 -19.90 -14.65
N GLY A 559 -8.99 -20.25 -15.68
CA GLY A 559 -7.53 -20.39 -15.59
C GLY A 559 -7.07 -21.84 -15.71
N ASN A 560 -5.77 -22.02 -15.53
CA ASN A 560 -5.06 -23.30 -15.57
C ASN A 560 -4.47 -23.62 -14.17
N HIS A 561 -3.77 -24.75 -14.08
CA HIS A 561 -3.16 -25.24 -12.85
C HIS A 561 -2.30 -24.20 -12.10
N LEU A 562 -1.57 -23.34 -12.81
CA LEU A 562 -0.70 -22.32 -12.23
C LEU A 562 -1.41 -20.96 -12.10
N SER A 563 -2.17 -20.56 -13.13
CA SER A 563 -2.80 -19.24 -13.19
C SER A 563 -3.99 -19.09 -12.24
N ILE A 564 -4.59 -20.19 -11.77
CA ILE A 564 -5.72 -20.16 -10.83
C ILE A 564 -5.42 -19.41 -9.51
N LEU A 565 -4.15 -19.35 -9.10
CA LEU A 565 -3.69 -18.60 -7.92
C LEU A 565 -3.22 -17.17 -8.23
N GLN A 566 -3.25 -16.74 -9.50
CA GLN A 566 -2.90 -15.37 -9.88
C GLN A 566 -4.06 -14.39 -9.62
N TYR A 567 -3.73 -13.10 -9.50
CA TYR A 567 -4.68 -12.02 -9.17
C TYR A 567 -5.97 -12.02 -9.98
N GLN A 568 -5.90 -12.39 -11.26
CA GLN A 568 -7.04 -12.42 -12.18
C GLN A 568 -8.10 -13.49 -11.84
N HIS A 569 -7.74 -14.56 -11.14
CA HIS A 569 -8.62 -15.71 -10.89
C HIS A 569 -8.88 -15.96 -9.40
N VAL A 570 -7.93 -15.57 -8.55
CA VAL A 570 -7.93 -15.91 -7.11
C VAL A 570 -9.13 -15.35 -6.33
N GLY A 571 -9.79 -14.29 -6.81
CA GLY A 571 -10.96 -13.70 -6.14
C GLY A 571 -12.12 -14.67 -5.92
N ALA A 572 -12.29 -15.66 -6.80
CA ALA A 572 -13.30 -16.70 -6.62
C ALA A 572 -12.93 -17.69 -5.50
N ILE A 573 -11.63 -17.98 -5.30
CA ILE A 573 -11.12 -18.79 -4.19
C ILE A 573 -11.28 -18.03 -2.87
N VAL A 574 -10.91 -16.74 -2.86
CA VAL A 574 -11.07 -15.84 -1.70
C VAL A 574 -12.52 -15.82 -1.24
N LYS A 575 -13.49 -15.77 -2.16
CA LYS A 575 -14.92 -15.82 -1.82
C LYS A 575 -15.32 -17.11 -1.10
N GLN A 576 -14.75 -18.26 -1.49
CA GLN A 576 -15.03 -19.53 -0.81
C GLN A 576 -14.46 -19.56 0.60
N ILE A 577 -13.23 -19.07 0.79
CA ILE A 577 -12.61 -18.96 2.11
C ILE A 577 -13.41 -17.99 2.99
N ALA A 578 -13.70 -16.78 2.49
CA ALA A 578 -14.43 -15.74 3.21
C ALA A 578 -15.86 -16.16 3.60
N SER A 579 -16.51 -17.03 2.82
CA SER A 579 -17.84 -17.56 3.13
C SER A 579 -17.91 -18.29 4.48
N LYS A 580 -16.77 -18.80 4.98
CA LYS A 580 -16.68 -19.48 6.28
C LYS A 580 -16.71 -18.53 7.48
N TYR A 581 -16.49 -17.24 7.26
CA TYR A 581 -16.41 -16.20 8.30
C TYR A 581 -17.61 -15.25 8.30
N THR A 582 -18.53 -15.41 7.34
CA THR A 582 -19.70 -14.54 7.23
C THR A 582 -20.81 -15.09 8.14
N LEU A 583 -21.14 -14.36 9.20
CA LEU A 583 -22.36 -14.64 9.97
C LEU A 583 -23.57 -14.34 9.08
N CYS A 584 -24.41 -15.35 8.85
CA CYS A 584 -25.71 -15.17 8.19
C CYS A 584 -26.65 -14.30 9.04
#